data_AF-A0A954BIB9-F1
#
_entry.id   AF-A0A954BIB9-F1
#
_cell.length_a   1.000
_cell.length_b   1.000
_cell.length_c   1.000
_cell.angle_alpha   90.00
_cell.angle_beta   90.00
_cell.angle_gamma   90.00
#
_symmetry.space_group_name_H-M   'P 1'
#
loop_
_entity.id
_entity.type
_entity.pdbx_description
1 polymer ?
#
loop_
_entity_poly.entity_id
_entity_poly.type
_entity_poly.pdbx_seq_one_letter_code
_entity_poly.pdbx_strand_id
1 'polypeptide(L)'
;MRLAVMAGLAMLAAGAATADTGEAADCGTARSQSIYNTVLSVRAQATTLEDGLKTFEAAAEQCPDNAWAQHYAAFGHYSHSGTLNEAKAGDEAVLSELSAAFQRSQAYWTLEDRHQEIHVKTAVGLSELAVPFSEVTTLRKEVITTLLNIHAFSGVSHGYITSTDTPEACTDNLFWDISAARGWYTDHRDGGHIAIPFAERLVAACPLLNKSGGVDLAQEAVMNMRLTYAEAIVETDVERTRELVAAIKAYRDGVLKPGETHNYAWHDYDGSKLSRIEARLPAIVTIPTGKEDPLVSAGAVPAEEWFLETPASPKVRESIGQTMNAYVADKGSVAFASAVGKMFVLTKSAPDPAAARQTLYWTALSYDGGSWRTSDTVETEVYDVVYKWLKDYKEAE
;
A
#
# COMPACT_ATOMS: atom_id res chain seq x y z
N MET A 1 14.97 -67.02 -25.25
CA MET A 1 14.21 -65.86 -24.71
C MET A 1 13.99 -64.90 -25.87
N ARG A 2 12.79 -64.33 -25.95
CA ARG A 2 12.06 -63.94 -27.18
C ARG A 2 12.74 -62.90 -28.09
N LEU A 3 12.54 -63.13 -29.41
CA LEU A 3 12.36 -62.26 -30.60
C LEU A 3 12.95 -60.83 -30.57
N ALA A 4 13.80 -60.40 -31.52
CA ALA A 4 13.58 -60.18 -32.97
C ALA A 4 12.55 -59.04 -33.25
N VAL A 5 12.67 -58.12 -34.22
CA VAL A 5 13.59 -57.82 -35.34
C VAL A 5 13.11 -56.49 -35.95
N MET A 6 14.04 -55.73 -36.55
CA MET A 6 13.92 -54.76 -37.67
C MET A 6 12.92 -53.58 -37.69
N ALA A 7 13.53 -52.41 -37.89
CA ALA A 7 13.47 -51.55 -39.08
C ALA A 7 12.13 -51.20 -39.75
N GLY A 8 11.97 -49.88 -39.92
CA GLY A 8 11.38 -49.27 -41.11
C GLY A 8 9.86 -49.08 -41.05
N LEU A 9 9.43 -47.82 -41.07
CA LEU A 9 8.71 -47.25 -42.22
C LEU A 9 8.44 -45.77 -41.94
N ALA A 10 9.04 -44.91 -42.77
CA ALA A 10 8.37 -43.68 -43.14
C ALA A 10 7.12 -44.09 -43.93
N MET A 11 5.94 -43.74 -43.43
CA MET A 11 4.70 -43.83 -44.19
C MET A 11 3.96 -42.52 -44.00
N LEU A 12 3.97 -41.74 -45.08
CA LEU A 12 2.97 -40.73 -45.38
C LEU A 12 1.58 -41.35 -45.21
N ALA A 13 0.85 -40.89 -44.19
CA ALA A 13 -0.59 -40.94 -44.18
C ALA A 13 -1.07 -39.50 -44.40
N ALA A 14 -1.30 -39.17 -45.66
CA ALA A 14 -2.19 -38.11 -46.04
C ALA A 14 -3.56 -38.40 -45.42
N GLY A 15 -3.98 -37.53 -44.51
CA GLY A 15 -5.27 -37.62 -43.82
C GLY A 15 -5.76 -36.21 -43.56
N ALA A 16 -6.51 -35.68 -44.53
CA ALA A 16 -7.21 -34.40 -44.52
C ALA A 16 -6.39 -33.22 -44.00
N ALA A 17 -5.51 -32.69 -44.85
CA ALA A 17 -5.52 -31.24 -45.01
C ALA A 17 -6.94 -30.86 -45.45
N THR A 18 -7.83 -30.61 -44.49
CA THR A 18 -8.68 -29.45 -44.66
C THR A 18 -7.68 -28.32 -44.81
N ALA A 19 -7.43 -27.94 -46.06
CA ALA A 19 -7.30 -26.54 -46.36
C ALA A 19 -8.56 -25.89 -45.80
N ASP A 20 -8.57 -25.67 -44.48
CA ASP A 20 -9.19 -24.49 -43.94
C ASP A 20 -8.31 -23.43 -44.56
N THR A 21 -8.73 -23.01 -45.76
CA THR A 21 -8.31 -21.77 -46.34
C THR A 21 -8.65 -20.78 -45.27
N GLY A 22 -7.68 -20.52 -44.39
CA GLY A 22 -7.74 -19.47 -43.40
C GLY A 22 -7.97 -18.23 -44.22
N GLU A 23 -9.24 -17.89 -44.42
CA GLU A 23 -9.68 -16.53 -44.54
C GLU A 23 -8.86 -15.83 -43.47
N ALA A 24 -7.89 -15.03 -43.89
CA ALA A 24 -7.11 -14.23 -42.96
C ALA A 24 -8.16 -13.54 -42.11
N ALA A 25 -8.30 -13.97 -40.85
CA ALA A 25 -9.45 -13.60 -40.04
C ALA A 25 -9.50 -12.08 -40.07
N ASP A 26 -10.57 -11.52 -40.64
CA ASP A 26 -10.67 -10.07 -40.76
C ASP A 26 -10.83 -9.52 -39.34
N CYS A 27 -9.70 -9.19 -38.73
CA CYS A 27 -9.60 -8.66 -37.38
C CYS A 27 -9.79 -7.14 -37.33
N GLY A 28 -10.11 -6.52 -38.48
CA GLY A 28 -10.41 -5.10 -38.59
C GLY A 28 -11.91 -4.82 -38.43
N THR A 29 -12.43 -3.99 -39.33
CA THR A 29 -13.79 -3.43 -39.26
C THR A 29 -14.88 -4.50 -39.20
N ALA A 30 -14.78 -5.58 -39.97
CA ALA A 30 -15.84 -6.59 -40.03
C ALA A 30 -16.01 -7.32 -38.69
N ARG A 31 -14.90 -7.64 -38.00
CA ARG A 31 -14.97 -8.27 -36.67
C ARG A 31 -15.56 -7.33 -35.63
N SER A 32 -15.11 -6.08 -35.60
CA SER A 32 -15.65 -5.08 -34.67
C SER A 32 -17.14 -4.85 -34.90
N GLN A 33 -17.58 -4.85 -36.16
CA GLN A 33 -19.00 -4.79 -36.51
C GLN A 33 -19.79 -6.02 -36.01
N SER A 34 -19.23 -7.22 -36.17
CA SER A 34 -19.85 -8.44 -35.66
C SER A 34 -20.01 -8.41 -34.14
N ILE A 35 -18.97 -7.97 -33.42
CA ILE A 35 -19.02 -7.83 -31.95
C ILE A 35 -20.10 -6.83 -31.54
N TYR A 36 -20.14 -5.66 -32.20
CA TYR A 36 -21.15 -4.64 -31.93
C TYR A 36 -22.57 -5.17 -32.13
N ASN A 37 -22.82 -5.91 -33.21
CA ASN A 37 -24.13 -6.53 -33.45
C ASN A 37 -24.50 -7.55 -32.35
N THR A 38 -23.54 -8.35 -31.88
CA THR A 38 -23.76 -9.26 -30.74
C THR A 38 -24.08 -8.50 -29.46
N VAL A 39 -23.37 -7.40 -29.17
CA VAL A 39 -23.66 -6.52 -28.01
C VAL A 39 -25.10 -5.99 -28.08
N LEU A 40 -25.54 -5.52 -29.26
CA LEU A 40 -26.91 -5.08 -29.45
C LEU A 40 -27.93 -6.20 -29.23
N SER A 41 -27.66 -7.41 -29.72
CA SER A 41 -28.53 -8.58 -29.52
C SER A 41 -28.66 -8.97 -28.05
N VAL A 42 -27.56 -8.95 -27.29
CA VAL A 42 -27.58 -9.21 -25.84
C VAL A 42 -28.36 -8.12 -25.11
N ARG A 43 -28.12 -6.84 -25.41
CA ARG A 43 -28.86 -5.71 -24.82
C ARG A 43 -30.36 -5.75 -25.13
N ALA A 44 -30.72 -6.18 -26.32
CA ALA A 44 -32.11 -6.37 -26.74
C ALA A 44 -32.74 -7.68 -26.21
N GLN A 45 -32.01 -8.47 -25.42
CA GLN A 45 -32.42 -9.78 -24.92
C GLN A 45 -32.78 -10.79 -26.04
N ALA A 46 -32.28 -10.56 -27.25
CA ALA A 46 -32.42 -11.48 -28.37
C ALA A 46 -31.40 -12.64 -28.33
N THR A 47 -30.36 -12.51 -27.50
CA THR A 47 -29.35 -13.53 -27.23
C THR A 47 -28.97 -13.48 -25.75
N THR A 48 -28.64 -14.62 -25.15
CA THR A 48 -28.20 -14.68 -23.75
C THR A 48 -26.80 -14.10 -23.58
N LEU A 49 -26.46 -13.70 -22.35
CA LEU A 49 -25.12 -13.21 -22.04
C LEU A 49 -24.07 -14.30 -22.28
N GLU A 50 -24.37 -15.55 -21.94
CA GLU A 50 -23.46 -16.68 -22.07
C GLU A 50 -23.14 -16.99 -23.55
N ASP A 51 -24.14 -16.92 -24.44
CA ASP A 51 -23.91 -17.11 -25.87
C ASP A 51 -23.20 -15.91 -26.50
N GLY A 52 -23.50 -14.70 -26.02
CA GLY A 52 -22.74 -13.50 -26.36
C GLY A 52 -21.27 -13.60 -25.95
N LEU A 53 -21.00 -14.04 -24.71
CA LEU A 53 -19.66 -14.21 -24.16
C LEU A 53 -18.81 -15.19 -24.97
N LYS A 54 -19.37 -16.34 -25.38
CA LYS A 54 -18.67 -17.27 -26.28
C LYS A 54 -18.22 -16.60 -27.58
N THR A 55 -19.06 -15.70 -28.12
CA THR A 55 -18.75 -14.96 -29.34
C THR A 55 -17.65 -13.93 -29.10
N PHE A 56 -17.69 -13.22 -27.97
CA PHE A 56 -16.67 -12.24 -27.60
C PHE A 56 -15.31 -12.90 -27.36
N GLU A 57 -15.28 -14.02 -26.62
CA GLU A 57 -14.06 -14.78 -26.35
C GLU A 57 -13.45 -15.35 -27.63
N ALA A 58 -14.25 -15.98 -28.49
CA ALA A 58 -13.76 -16.48 -29.77
C ALA A 58 -13.18 -15.35 -30.64
N ALA A 59 -13.77 -14.15 -30.60
CA ALA A 59 -13.23 -12.99 -31.28
C ALA A 59 -11.92 -12.50 -30.66
N ALA A 60 -11.81 -12.46 -29.34
CA ALA A 60 -10.61 -12.01 -28.63
C ALA A 60 -9.43 -12.99 -28.78
N GLU A 61 -9.71 -14.29 -28.94
CA GLU A 61 -8.71 -15.32 -29.25
C GLU A 61 -8.24 -15.25 -30.71
N GLN A 62 -9.17 -15.10 -31.66
CA GLN A 62 -8.84 -15.03 -33.08
C GLN A 62 -8.16 -13.71 -33.46
N CYS A 63 -8.50 -12.63 -32.75
CA CYS A 63 -8.05 -11.28 -33.03
C CYS A 63 -7.49 -10.62 -31.76
N PRO A 64 -6.31 -11.06 -31.29
CA PRO A 64 -5.72 -10.57 -30.04
C PRO A 64 -5.49 -9.05 -30.05
N ASP A 65 -5.16 -8.47 -31.20
CA ASP A 65 -4.88 -7.05 -31.37
C ASP A 65 -6.14 -6.18 -31.57
N ASN A 66 -7.34 -6.78 -31.56
CA ASN A 66 -8.59 -6.05 -31.72
C ASN A 66 -9.11 -5.53 -30.36
N ALA A 67 -9.06 -4.22 -30.17
CA ALA A 67 -9.47 -3.55 -28.93
C ALA A 67 -10.94 -3.80 -28.55
N TRP A 68 -11.84 -3.83 -29.53
CA TRP A 68 -13.26 -4.14 -29.31
C TRP A 68 -13.44 -5.58 -28.80
N ALA A 69 -12.73 -6.53 -29.38
CA ALA A 69 -12.77 -7.93 -28.99
C ALA A 69 -12.29 -8.10 -27.54
N GLN A 70 -11.12 -7.55 -27.19
CA GLN A 70 -10.60 -7.62 -25.83
C GLN A 70 -11.54 -6.94 -24.81
N HIS A 71 -12.08 -5.76 -25.14
CA HIS A 71 -12.96 -5.03 -24.24
C HIS A 71 -14.27 -5.78 -23.96
N TYR A 72 -14.98 -6.23 -24.99
CA TYR A 72 -16.28 -6.89 -24.79
C TYR A 72 -16.16 -8.32 -24.26
N ALA A 73 -15.04 -8.99 -24.51
CA ALA A 73 -14.65 -10.22 -23.82
C ALA A 73 -14.50 -9.96 -22.30
N ALA A 74 -13.73 -8.94 -21.92
CA ALA A 74 -13.56 -8.55 -20.52
C ALA A 74 -14.89 -8.17 -19.86
N PHE A 75 -15.71 -7.36 -20.55
CA PHE A 75 -17.02 -6.93 -20.06
C PHE A 75 -17.98 -8.10 -19.91
N GLY A 76 -17.99 -9.04 -20.86
CA GLY A 76 -18.83 -10.23 -20.82
C GLY A 76 -18.49 -11.13 -19.63
N HIS A 77 -17.20 -11.42 -19.41
CA HIS A 77 -16.74 -12.17 -18.24
C HIS A 77 -17.08 -11.47 -16.93
N TYR A 78 -16.85 -10.15 -16.84
CA TYR A 78 -17.22 -9.38 -15.65
C TYR A 78 -18.73 -9.44 -15.39
N SER A 79 -19.56 -9.24 -16.41
CA SER A 79 -21.02 -9.32 -16.29
C SER A 79 -21.47 -10.71 -15.85
N HIS A 80 -20.88 -11.76 -16.42
CA HIS A 80 -21.20 -13.14 -16.10
C HIS A 80 -20.78 -13.49 -14.66
N SER A 81 -19.65 -12.95 -14.18
CA SER A 81 -19.27 -13.07 -12.77
C SER A 81 -20.33 -12.48 -11.82
N GLY A 82 -20.97 -11.37 -12.22
CA GLY A 82 -22.11 -10.77 -11.51
C GLY A 82 -23.32 -11.70 -11.48
N THR A 83 -23.69 -12.30 -12.62
CA THR A 83 -24.76 -13.30 -12.69
C THR A 83 -24.48 -14.52 -11.81
N LEU A 84 -23.25 -15.02 -11.81
CA LEU A 84 -22.83 -16.13 -10.94
C LEU A 84 -22.94 -15.76 -9.46
N ASN A 85 -22.51 -14.54 -9.10
CA ASN A 85 -22.60 -14.05 -7.73
C ASN A 85 -24.06 -13.89 -7.27
N GLU A 86 -24.94 -13.34 -8.12
CA GLU A 86 -26.39 -13.25 -7.85
C GLU A 86 -27.04 -14.63 -7.70
N ALA A 87 -26.59 -15.60 -8.50
CA ALA A 87 -27.00 -16.99 -8.41
C ALA A 87 -26.38 -17.74 -7.22
N LYS A 88 -25.53 -17.08 -6.41
CA LYS A 88 -24.79 -17.66 -5.28
C LYS A 88 -23.94 -18.87 -5.69
N ALA A 89 -23.33 -18.80 -6.87
CA ALA A 89 -22.27 -19.72 -7.24
C ALA A 89 -21.10 -19.62 -6.24
N GLY A 90 -20.26 -20.65 -6.16
CA GLY A 90 -19.10 -20.63 -5.28
C GLY A 90 -18.07 -19.56 -5.68
N ASP A 91 -17.31 -19.05 -4.70
CA ASP A 91 -16.31 -17.99 -4.90
C ASP A 91 -15.29 -18.34 -6.00
N GLU A 92 -14.94 -19.62 -6.18
CA GLU A 92 -14.03 -20.08 -7.24
C GLU A 92 -14.59 -19.83 -8.64
N ALA A 93 -15.90 -20.02 -8.85
CA ALA A 93 -16.54 -19.79 -10.14
C ALA A 93 -16.59 -18.30 -10.48
N VAL A 94 -16.96 -17.47 -9.49
CA VAL A 94 -16.96 -16.00 -9.63
C VAL A 94 -15.54 -15.49 -9.88
N LEU A 95 -14.56 -15.99 -9.13
CA LEU A 95 -13.16 -15.60 -9.29
C LEU A 95 -12.59 -16.04 -10.64
N SER A 96 -12.98 -17.21 -11.16
CA SER A 96 -12.57 -17.68 -12.49
C SER A 96 -13.00 -16.70 -13.58
N GLU A 97 -14.27 -16.26 -13.57
CA GLU A 97 -14.78 -15.27 -14.52
C GLU A 97 -14.10 -13.90 -14.33
N LEU A 98 -13.87 -13.46 -13.09
CA LEU A 98 -13.14 -12.22 -12.83
C LEU A 98 -11.68 -12.28 -13.26
N SER A 99 -11.04 -13.45 -13.16
CA SER A 99 -9.67 -13.66 -13.64
C SER A 99 -9.60 -13.51 -15.15
N ALA A 100 -10.56 -14.09 -15.87
CA ALA A 100 -10.68 -13.93 -17.33
C ALA A 100 -10.98 -12.46 -17.70
N ALA A 101 -11.89 -11.80 -16.99
CA ALA A 101 -12.18 -10.39 -17.17
C ALA A 101 -10.93 -9.52 -16.97
N PHE A 102 -10.15 -9.79 -15.91
CA PHE A 102 -8.90 -9.11 -15.62
C PHE A 102 -7.87 -9.30 -16.74
N GLN A 103 -7.67 -10.54 -17.21
CA GLN A 103 -6.72 -10.86 -18.27
C GLN A 103 -7.08 -10.16 -19.58
N ARG A 104 -8.35 -10.21 -20.01
CA ARG A 104 -8.83 -9.53 -21.21
C ARG A 104 -8.75 -8.01 -21.09
N SER A 105 -9.07 -7.47 -19.92
CA SER A 105 -8.90 -6.05 -19.64
C SER A 105 -7.42 -5.65 -19.71
N GLN A 106 -6.50 -6.47 -19.18
CA GLN A 106 -5.07 -6.23 -19.28
C GLN A 106 -4.60 -6.26 -20.75
N ALA A 107 -5.08 -7.22 -21.53
CA ALA A 107 -4.77 -7.33 -22.97
C ALA A 107 -5.20 -6.07 -23.73
N TYR A 108 -6.39 -5.53 -23.45
CA TYR A 108 -6.84 -4.26 -24.01
C TYR A 108 -5.84 -3.12 -23.72
N TRP A 109 -5.39 -2.99 -22.47
CA TRP A 109 -4.50 -1.92 -22.04
C TRP A 109 -3.08 -2.03 -22.60
N THR A 110 -2.67 -3.23 -23.06
CA THR A 110 -1.37 -3.44 -23.72
C THR A 110 -1.37 -3.11 -25.21
N LEU A 111 -2.53 -2.85 -25.82
CA LEU A 111 -2.61 -2.51 -27.24
C LEU A 111 -2.12 -1.07 -27.52
N GLU A 112 -1.31 -0.92 -28.56
CA GLU A 112 -0.81 0.38 -29.03
C GLU A 112 -1.97 1.25 -29.55
N ASP A 113 -2.81 0.68 -30.43
CA ASP A 113 -3.95 1.36 -31.05
C ASP A 113 -5.27 1.15 -30.28
N ARG A 114 -5.22 0.98 -28.94
CA ARG A 114 -6.42 0.72 -28.12
C ARG A 114 -7.54 1.75 -28.26
N HIS A 115 -7.21 2.97 -28.69
CA HIS A 115 -8.16 4.07 -28.89
C HIS A 115 -8.66 4.19 -30.33
N GLN A 116 -8.45 3.18 -31.17
CA GLN A 116 -8.84 3.23 -32.58
C GLN A 116 -10.35 3.40 -32.73
N GLU A 117 -10.73 4.41 -33.52
CA GLU A 117 -12.09 4.63 -33.99
C GLU A 117 -12.30 3.82 -35.27
N ILE A 118 -13.38 3.04 -35.32
CA ILE A 118 -13.72 2.19 -36.47
C ILE A 118 -15.07 2.64 -37.02
N HIS A 119 -15.13 2.99 -38.30
CA HIS A 119 -16.40 3.26 -38.95
C HIS A 119 -17.04 1.97 -39.46
N VAL A 120 -18.25 1.65 -39.01
CA VAL A 120 -19.03 0.50 -39.47
C VAL A 120 -20.31 0.95 -40.15
N LYS A 121 -20.76 0.16 -41.12
CA LYS A 121 -22.03 0.41 -41.80
C LYS A 121 -23.16 -0.30 -41.06
N THR A 122 -24.02 0.45 -40.38
CA THR A 122 -25.21 -0.06 -39.69
C THR A 122 -26.46 0.06 -40.57
N ALA A 123 -27.59 -0.47 -40.09
CA ALA A 123 -28.88 -0.36 -40.78
C ALA A 123 -29.37 1.09 -40.94
N VAL A 124 -28.88 2.02 -40.11
CA VAL A 124 -29.29 3.44 -40.08
C VAL A 124 -28.22 4.39 -40.64
N GLY A 125 -27.04 3.90 -41.05
CA GLY A 125 -26.00 4.72 -41.66
C GLY A 125 -24.58 4.26 -41.33
N LEU A 126 -23.59 5.14 -41.54
CA LEU A 126 -22.26 4.96 -40.97
C LEU A 126 -22.31 5.30 -39.49
N SER A 127 -21.88 4.37 -38.65
CA SER A 127 -21.74 4.57 -37.21
C SER A 127 -20.27 4.46 -36.84
N GLU A 128 -19.83 5.36 -35.97
CA GLU A 128 -18.49 5.33 -35.40
C GLU A 128 -18.49 4.41 -34.17
N LEU A 129 -17.61 3.42 -34.20
CA LEU A 129 -17.39 2.49 -33.12
C LEU A 129 -16.05 2.81 -32.47
N ALA A 130 -16.12 3.45 -31.31
CA ALA A 130 -15.01 3.59 -30.38
C ALA A 130 -15.45 3.00 -29.05
N VAL A 131 -14.57 2.28 -28.35
CA VAL A 131 -14.83 1.94 -26.96
C VAL A 131 -14.59 3.20 -26.14
N PRO A 132 -15.61 3.78 -25.48
CA PRO A 132 -15.43 5.02 -24.76
C PRO A 132 -14.41 4.84 -23.65
N PHE A 133 -13.48 5.79 -23.49
CA PHE A 133 -12.46 5.73 -22.45
C PHE A 133 -13.06 5.54 -21.04
N SER A 134 -14.22 6.15 -20.79
CA SER A 134 -14.98 5.98 -19.55
C SER A 134 -15.47 4.53 -19.33
N GLU A 135 -15.86 3.81 -20.38
CA GLU A 135 -16.31 2.41 -20.25
C GLU A 135 -15.13 1.51 -19.88
N VAL A 136 -13.98 1.68 -20.55
CA VAL A 136 -12.77 0.88 -20.26
C VAL A 136 -12.28 1.12 -18.83
N THR A 137 -12.21 2.39 -18.42
CA THR A 137 -11.72 2.76 -17.09
C THR A 137 -12.69 2.35 -15.99
N THR A 138 -14.00 2.42 -16.24
CA THR A 138 -15.03 1.93 -15.31
C THR A 138 -14.92 0.42 -15.15
N LEU A 139 -14.90 -0.34 -16.26
CA LEU A 139 -14.75 -1.80 -16.21
C LEU A 139 -13.47 -2.20 -15.47
N ARG A 140 -12.33 -1.55 -15.76
CA ARG A 140 -11.08 -1.86 -15.07
C ARG A 140 -11.19 -1.64 -13.56
N LYS A 141 -11.75 -0.50 -13.13
CA LYS A 141 -11.94 -0.20 -11.72
C LYS A 141 -12.87 -1.21 -11.05
N GLU A 142 -13.97 -1.57 -11.70
CA GLU A 142 -14.94 -2.53 -11.19
C GLU A 142 -14.35 -3.94 -11.02
N VAL A 143 -13.55 -4.39 -11.99
CA VAL A 143 -12.81 -5.66 -11.88
C VAL A 143 -11.86 -5.62 -10.68
N ILE A 144 -11.02 -4.58 -10.55
CA ILE A 144 -10.09 -4.47 -9.42
C ILE A 144 -10.82 -4.36 -8.07
N THR A 145 -11.89 -3.57 -8.01
CA THR A 145 -12.71 -3.39 -6.80
C THR A 145 -13.33 -4.72 -6.37
N THR A 146 -13.85 -5.50 -7.31
CA THR A 146 -14.43 -6.82 -7.02
C THR A 146 -13.36 -7.81 -6.58
N LEU A 147 -12.18 -7.80 -7.21
CA LEU A 147 -11.04 -8.63 -6.77
C LEU A 147 -10.59 -8.29 -5.34
N LEU A 148 -10.57 -7.00 -4.97
CA LEU A 148 -10.28 -6.55 -3.60
C LEU A 148 -11.37 -7.02 -2.62
N ASN A 149 -12.65 -6.95 -2.99
CA ASN A 149 -13.75 -7.46 -2.18
C ASN A 149 -13.61 -8.97 -1.90
N ILE A 150 -13.36 -9.77 -2.93
CA ILE A 150 -13.20 -11.23 -2.76
C ILE A 150 -12.02 -11.54 -1.85
N HIS A 151 -10.88 -10.86 -2.05
CA HIS A 151 -9.72 -11.03 -1.19
C HIS A 151 -10.02 -10.69 0.28
N ALA A 152 -10.75 -9.59 0.52
CA ALA A 152 -11.08 -9.14 1.87
C ALA A 152 -12.09 -10.06 2.58
N PHE A 153 -13.07 -10.63 1.86
CA PHE A 153 -14.24 -11.25 2.50
C PHE A 153 -14.40 -12.76 2.26
N SER A 154 -13.86 -13.30 1.16
CA SER A 154 -14.04 -14.71 0.80
C SER A 154 -12.82 -15.58 1.13
N GLY A 155 -11.67 -14.98 1.49
CA GLY A 155 -10.43 -15.71 1.77
C GLY A 155 -9.75 -16.33 0.53
N VAL A 156 -10.40 -16.24 -0.64
CA VAL A 156 -9.81 -16.57 -1.94
C VAL A 156 -9.17 -15.32 -2.53
N SER A 157 -8.04 -15.46 -3.22
CA SER A 157 -7.27 -14.31 -3.70
C SER A 157 -6.82 -14.48 -5.14
N HIS A 158 -6.98 -13.42 -5.94
CA HIS A 158 -6.33 -13.34 -7.24
C HIS A 158 -4.86 -12.95 -7.05
N GLY A 159 -3.94 -13.65 -7.72
CA GLY A 159 -2.50 -13.41 -7.58
C GLY A 159 -2.07 -11.98 -7.90
N TYR A 160 -2.80 -11.26 -8.75
CA TYR A 160 -2.53 -9.83 -8.99
C TYR A 160 -2.74 -8.94 -7.76
N ILE A 161 -3.68 -9.27 -6.88
CA ILE A 161 -3.97 -8.48 -5.67
C ILE A 161 -2.92 -8.75 -4.59
N THR A 162 -2.48 -10.00 -4.45
CA THR A 162 -1.59 -10.45 -3.36
C THR A 162 -0.12 -10.57 -3.76
N SER A 163 0.22 -10.40 -5.04
CA SER A 163 1.61 -10.42 -5.49
C SER A 163 2.44 -9.36 -4.77
N THR A 164 3.68 -9.72 -4.43
CA THR A 164 4.69 -8.81 -3.90
C THR A 164 5.54 -8.16 -4.99
N ASP A 165 5.39 -8.60 -6.24
CA ASP A 165 6.25 -8.18 -7.35
C ASP A 165 5.76 -6.85 -7.91
N THR A 166 6.65 -5.86 -7.98
CA THR A 166 6.39 -4.58 -8.65
C THR A 166 6.23 -4.81 -10.16
N PRO A 167 5.20 -4.23 -10.81
CA PRO A 167 5.07 -4.29 -12.26
C PRO A 167 6.34 -3.77 -12.96
N GLU A 168 6.72 -4.40 -14.09
CA GLU A 168 7.94 -4.05 -14.82
C GLU A 168 7.90 -2.65 -15.45
N ALA A 169 6.70 -2.14 -15.76
CA ALA A 169 6.51 -0.87 -16.45
C ALA A 169 5.39 -0.04 -15.82
N CYS A 170 5.56 1.29 -15.84
CA CYS A 170 4.50 2.23 -15.51
C CYS A 170 3.54 2.42 -16.70
N THR A 171 2.48 1.62 -16.73
CA THR A 171 1.45 1.68 -17.78
C THR A 171 0.20 2.41 -17.31
N ASP A 172 -0.58 2.99 -18.23
CA ASP A 172 -1.77 3.81 -17.94
C ASP A 172 -2.80 3.08 -17.05
N ASN A 173 -2.93 1.76 -17.17
CA ASN A 173 -3.85 0.97 -16.36
C ASN A 173 -3.49 0.97 -14.87
N LEU A 174 -2.21 1.14 -14.50
CA LEU A 174 -1.80 1.15 -13.10
C LEU A 174 -2.43 2.32 -12.32
N PHE A 175 -2.57 3.48 -12.96
CA PHE A 175 -3.26 4.62 -12.35
C PHE A 175 -4.73 4.28 -12.04
N TRP A 176 -5.39 3.56 -12.94
CA TRP A 176 -6.79 3.16 -12.74
C TRP A 176 -6.94 2.09 -11.66
N ASP A 177 -5.97 1.18 -11.55
CA ASP A 177 -5.93 0.17 -10.49
C ASP A 177 -5.70 0.80 -9.12
N ILE A 178 -4.78 1.77 -9.03
CA ILE A 178 -4.56 2.58 -7.81
C ILE A 178 -5.81 3.38 -7.46
N SER A 179 -6.46 3.97 -8.46
CA SER A 179 -7.73 4.70 -8.27
C SER A 179 -8.84 3.79 -7.76
N ALA A 180 -8.91 2.55 -8.25
CA ALA A 180 -9.85 1.53 -7.76
C ALA A 180 -9.57 1.16 -6.30
N ALA A 181 -8.31 0.90 -5.96
CA ALA A 181 -7.90 0.62 -4.59
C ALA A 181 -8.21 1.77 -3.62
N ARG A 182 -7.97 3.02 -4.06
CA ARG A 182 -8.34 4.22 -3.30
C ARG A 182 -9.85 4.32 -3.09
N GLY A 183 -10.64 4.08 -4.13
CA GLY A 183 -12.11 4.09 -4.07
C GLY A 183 -12.61 3.03 -3.09
N TRP A 184 -12.16 1.78 -3.28
CA TRP A 184 -12.48 0.67 -2.39
C TRP A 184 -12.12 0.95 -0.93
N TYR A 185 -10.92 1.48 -0.66
CA TYR A 185 -10.48 1.85 0.69
C TYR A 185 -11.31 2.99 1.31
N THR A 186 -11.88 3.87 0.48
CA THR A 186 -12.76 4.93 0.97
C THR A 186 -14.04 4.33 1.56
N ASP A 187 -14.54 3.26 0.94
CA ASP A 187 -15.74 2.54 1.37
C ASP A 187 -15.44 1.49 2.47
N HIS A 188 -14.19 0.99 2.54
CA HIS A 188 -13.74 -0.05 3.48
C HIS A 188 -12.50 0.41 4.27
N ARG A 189 -12.73 1.27 5.27
CA ARG A 189 -11.65 1.97 6.00
C ARG A 189 -10.76 1.07 6.86
N ASP A 190 -11.25 -0.09 7.26
CA ASP A 190 -10.50 -1.16 7.95
C ASP A 190 -9.59 -1.96 6.99
N GLY A 191 -9.90 -1.94 5.69
CA GLY A 191 -9.15 -2.60 4.63
C GLY A 191 -7.80 -1.95 4.26
N GLY A 192 -7.28 -1.02 5.05
CA GLY A 192 -6.02 -0.31 4.75
C GLY A 192 -4.82 -1.24 4.59
N HIS A 193 -4.79 -2.33 5.36
CA HIS A 193 -3.77 -3.38 5.29
C HIS A 193 -3.79 -4.19 3.98
N ILE A 194 -4.86 -4.09 3.18
CA ILE A 194 -4.99 -4.71 1.86
C ILE A 194 -4.72 -3.68 0.77
N ALA A 195 -5.47 -2.58 0.78
CA ALA A 195 -5.48 -1.62 -0.33
C ALA A 195 -4.16 -0.85 -0.46
N ILE A 196 -3.53 -0.51 0.67
CA ILE A 196 -2.29 0.28 0.65
C ILE A 196 -1.12 -0.55 0.10
N PRO A 197 -0.79 -1.74 0.61
CA PRO A 197 0.29 -2.54 0.04
C PRO A 197 0.11 -2.82 -1.46
N PHE A 198 -1.14 -3.10 -1.88
CA PHE A 198 -1.47 -3.26 -3.30
C PHE A 198 -1.13 -2.00 -4.10
N ALA A 199 -1.60 -0.82 -3.68
CA ALA A 199 -1.38 0.43 -4.40
C ALA A 199 0.09 0.90 -4.35
N GLU A 200 0.78 0.69 -3.23
CA GLU A 200 2.22 0.98 -3.05
C GLU A 200 3.08 0.20 -4.03
N ARG A 201 2.77 -1.09 -4.22
CA ARG A 201 3.47 -1.94 -5.19
C ARG A 201 3.29 -1.44 -6.61
N LEU A 202 2.08 -1.03 -6.99
CA LEU A 202 1.82 -0.51 -8.33
C LEU A 202 2.53 0.82 -8.56
N VAL A 203 2.50 1.72 -7.58
CA VAL A 203 3.11 3.05 -7.72
C VAL A 203 4.64 2.99 -7.72
N ALA A 204 5.24 1.93 -7.16
CA ALA A 204 6.68 1.70 -7.24
C ALA A 204 7.17 1.49 -8.68
N ALA A 205 6.31 1.02 -9.60
CA ALA A 205 6.62 0.94 -11.03
C ALA A 205 6.65 2.32 -11.71
N CYS A 206 6.08 3.35 -11.07
CA CYS A 206 5.88 4.71 -11.57
C CYS A 206 6.69 5.74 -10.76
N PRO A 207 8.02 5.78 -10.89
CA PRO A 207 8.86 6.70 -10.13
C PRO A 207 8.56 8.17 -10.50
N LEU A 208 8.57 9.04 -9.49
CA LEU A 208 8.30 10.49 -9.58
C LEU A 208 9.14 11.26 -10.63
N LEU A 209 10.23 10.67 -11.12
CA LEU A 209 11.12 11.30 -12.10
C LEU A 209 10.50 11.39 -13.51
N ASN A 210 9.43 10.63 -13.78
CA ASN A 210 8.69 10.68 -15.03
C ASN A 210 7.47 11.62 -14.89
N LYS A 211 7.69 12.91 -15.12
CA LYS A 211 6.68 14.00 -15.05
C LYS A 211 5.60 13.92 -16.15
N SER A 212 4.93 12.78 -16.30
CA SER A 212 3.68 12.70 -17.04
C SER A 212 2.51 12.79 -16.04
N GLY A 213 1.48 13.57 -16.36
CA GLY A 213 0.44 13.95 -15.40
C GLY A 213 -0.32 12.78 -14.74
N GLY A 214 -0.33 11.58 -15.34
CA GLY A 214 -0.91 10.38 -14.72
C GLY A 214 -0.10 9.78 -13.58
N VAL A 215 1.23 9.91 -13.61
CA VAL A 215 2.14 9.40 -12.56
C VAL A 215 1.99 10.20 -11.27
N ASP A 216 1.86 11.52 -11.39
CA ASP A 216 1.67 12.42 -10.26
C ASP A 216 0.36 12.10 -9.53
N LEU A 217 -0.74 11.90 -10.28
CA LEU A 217 -2.04 11.55 -9.71
C LEU A 217 -2.05 10.18 -9.02
N ALA A 218 -1.27 9.21 -9.53
CA ALA A 218 -1.12 7.90 -8.92
C ALA A 218 -0.40 8.00 -7.55
N GLN A 219 0.70 8.73 -7.50
CA GLN A 219 1.47 8.97 -6.27
C GLN A 219 0.66 9.77 -5.25
N GLU A 220 -0.06 10.79 -5.70
CA GLU A 220 -0.98 11.57 -4.86
C GLU A 220 -2.09 10.68 -4.26
N ALA A 221 -2.65 9.76 -5.06
CA ALA A 221 -3.66 8.82 -4.57
C ALA A 221 -3.11 7.89 -3.47
N VAL A 222 -1.91 7.32 -3.66
CA VAL A 222 -1.26 6.48 -2.65
C VAL A 222 -0.90 7.27 -1.40
N MET A 223 -0.38 8.48 -1.55
CA MET A 223 -0.07 9.38 -0.43
C MET A 223 -1.33 9.67 0.41
N ASN A 224 -2.45 9.98 -0.23
CA ASN A 224 -3.72 10.22 0.44
C ASN A 224 -4.23 8.99 1.23
N MET A 225 -4.07 7.79 0.65
CA MET A 225 -4.38 6.54 1.33
C MET A 225 -3.49 6.35 2.57
N ARG A 226 -2.17 6.53 2.43
CA ARG A 226 -1.20 6.44 3.53
C ARG A 226 -1.51 7.40 4.66
N LEU A 227 -1.76 8.68 4.36
CA LEU A 227 -2.12 9.70 5.36
C LEU A 227 -3.36 9.29 6.14
N THR A 228 -4.38 8.79 5.44
CA THR A 228 -5.64 8.40 6.07
C THR A 228 -5.50 7.17 6.94
N TYR A 229 -4.72 6.18 6.49
CA TYR A 229 -4.48 4.98 7.28
C TYR A 229 -3.59 5.25 8.48
N ALA A 230 -2.49 6.00 8.31
CA ALA A 230 -1.62 6.41 9.41
C ALA A 230 -2.40 7.16 10.51
N GLU A 231 -3.32 8.06 10.14
CA GLU A 231 -4.19 8.75 11.12
C GLU A 231 -5.11 7.79 11.89
N ALA A 232 -5.55 6.71 11.25
CA ALA A 232 -6.42 5.70 11.84
C ALA A 232 -5.67 4.73 12.78
N ILE A 233 -4.40 4.41 12.48
CA ILE A 233 -3.64 3.38 13.21
C ILE A 233 -2.58 3.93 14.17
N VAL A 234 -2.35 5.26 14.23
CA VAL A 234 -1.26 5.86 15.03
C VAL A 234 -1.24 5.48 16.51
N GLU A 235 -2.39 5.16 17.09
CA GLU A 235 -2.49 4.74 18.50
C GLU A 235 -2.35 3.22 18.68
N THR A 236 -2.60 2.43 17.64
CA THR A 236 -2.66 0.96 17.72
C THR A 236 -1.46 0.26 17.08
N ASP A 237 -0.78 0.93 16.14
CA ASP A 237 0.38 0.39 15.42
C ASP A 237 1.38 1.53 15.12
N VAL A 238 2.21 1.81 16.12
CA VAL A 238 3.18 2.91 16.08
C VAL A 238 4.26 2.66 15.03
N GLU A 239 4.77 1.43 14.91
CA GLU A 239 5.84 1.10 13.97
C GLU A 239 5.36 1.26 12.52
N ARG A 240 4.20 0.68 12.18
CA ARG A 240 3.65 0.85 10.83
C ARG A 240 3.32 2.32 10.54
N THR A 241 2.86 3.07 11.53
CA THR A 241 2.61 4.52 11.36
C THR A 241 3.90 5.27 11.06
N ARG A 242 5.02 4.93 11.70
CA ARG A 242 6.34 5.54 11.43
C ARG A 242 6.80 5.24 10.00
N GLU A 243 6.65 4.01 9.53
CA GLU A 243 6.95 3.63 8.14
C GLU A 243 6.13 4.46 7.14
N LEU A 244 4.81 4.59 7.38
CA LEU A 244 3.92 5.38 6.54
C LEU A 244 4.32 6.87 6.55
N VAL A 245 4.60 7.44 7.73
CA VAL A 245 5.05 8.83 7.87
C VAL A 245 6.36 9.07 7.12
N ALA A 246 7.32 8.15 7.20
CA ALA A 246 8.56 8.25 6.44
C ALA A 246 8.31 8.26 4.93
N ALA A 247 7.43 7.38 4.43
CA ALA A 247 7.06 7.34 3.01
C ALA A 247 6.30 8.60 2.56
N ILE A 248 5.41 9.15 3.39
CA ILE A 248 4.68 10.39 3.13
C ILE A 248 5.64 11.58 3.04
N LYS A 249 6.61 11.68 3.97
CA LYS A 249 7.64 12.73 3.93
C LYS A 249 8.53 12.61 2.69
N ALA A 250 8.94 11.39 2.33
CA ALA A 250 9.73 11.17 1.11
C ALA A 250 8.99 11.64 -0.16
N TYR A 251 7.68 11.40 -0.23
CA TYR A 251 6.85 11.94 -1.33
C TYR A 251 6.78 13.47 -1.29
N ARG A 252 6.45 14.07 -0.14
CA ARG A 252 6.40 15.54 0.06
C ARG A 252 7.71 16.20 -0.39
N ASP A 253 8.84 15.69 0.09
CA ASP A 253 10.17 16.24 -0.18
C ASP A 253 10.59 16.02 -1.65
N GLY A 254 10.00 15.02 -2.33
CA GLY A 254 10.19 14.78 -3.76
C GLY A 254 9.37 15.71 -4.67
N VAL A 255 8.22 16.21 -4.21
CA VAL A 255 7.33 17.07 -5.01
C VAL A 255 7.46 18.56 -4.71
N LEU A 256 7.88 18.95 -3.50
CA LEU A 256 8.10 20.35 -3.11
C LEU A 256 9.50 20.83 -3.50
N LYS A 257 9.60 22.04 -4.06
CA LYS A 257 10.91 22.70 -4.25
C LYS A 257 11.40 23.31 -2.93
N PRO A 258 12.72 23.63 -2.81
CA PRO A 258 13.24 24.34 -1.64
C PRO A 258 12.45 25.64 -1.36
N GLY A 259 11.88 25.74 -0.16
CA GLY A 259 11.08 26.88 0.29
C GLY A 259 9.59 26.83 -0.08
N GLU A 260 9.15 25.87 -0.90
CA GLU A 260 7.72 25.62 -1.12
C GLU A 260 7.13 24.83 0.06
N THR A 261 5.96 25.25 0.54
CA THR A 261 5.20 24.53 1.59
C THR A 261 3.99 23.78 1.03
N HIS A 262 3.53 24.13 -0.17
CA HIS A 262 2.46 23.47 -0.93
C HIS A 262 2.65 23.65 -2.44
N ASN A 263 1.99 22.78 -3.21
CA ASN A 263 1.78 22.90 -4.66
C ASN A 263 0.55 22.08 -5.10
N TYR A 264 0.47 21.72 -6.38
CA TYR A 264 -0.63 20.91 -6.91
C TYR A 264 -0.63 19.46 -6.40
N ALA A 265 0.55 18.88 -6.11
CA ALA A 265 0.73 17.50 -5.69
C ALA A 265 0.81 17.33 -4.16
N TRP A 266 0.96 18.44 -3.42
CA TRP A 266 1.01 18.49 -1.95
C TRP A 266 0.27 19.73 -1.44
N HIS A 267 -0.89 19.54 -0.83
CA HIS A 267 -1.73 20.66 -0.36
C HIS A 267 -1.47 21.01 1.11
N ASP A 268 -1.87 22.22 1.53
CA ASP A 268 -1.76 22.66 2.94
C ASP A 268 -2.53 21.73 3.91
N TYR A 269 -3.63 21.13 3.44
CA TYR A 269 -4.41 20.14 4.20
C TYR A 269 -3.58 18.88 4.49
N ASP A 270 -2.78 18.42 3.54
CA ASP A 270 -1.92 17.22 3.68
C ASP A 270 -0.81 17.49 4.70
N GLY A 271 -0.18 18.66 4.63
CA GLY A 271 0.79 19.12 5.63
C GLY A 271 0.20 19.21 7.04
N SER A 272 -1.02 19.74 7.15
CA SER A 272 -1.75 19.82 8.41
C SER A 272 -2.09 18.44 8.97
N LYS A 273 -2.48 17.50 8.11
CA LYS A 273 -2.80 16.11 8.49
C LYS A 273 -1.56 15.35 8.94
N LEU A 274 -0.46 15.44 8.18
CA LEU A 274 0.83 14.86 8.56
C LEU A 274 1.28 15.35 9.95
N SER A 275 1.21 16.66 10.18
CA SER A 275 1.61 17.26 11.48
C SER A 275 0.80 16.71 12.66
N ARG A 276 -0.51 16.46 12.49
CA ARG A 276 -1.35 15.85 13.53
C ARG A 276 -0.98 14.40 13.82
N ILE A 277 -0.63 13.63 12.79
CA ILE A 277 -0.18 12.24 12.94
C ILE A 277 1.14 12.22 13.71
N GLU A 278 2.11 13.06 13.31
CA GLU A 278 3.41 13.14 13.97
C GLU A 278 3.31 13.56 15.44
N ALA A 279 2.40 14.49 15.76
CA ALA A 279 2.18 14.91 17.15
C ALA A 279 1.60 13.79 18.05
N ARG A 280 0.96 12.77 17.45
CA ARG A 280 0.43 11.60 18.15
C ARG A 280 1.42 10.44 18.21
N LEU A 281 2.48 10.47 17.39
CA LEU A 281 3.53 9.45 17.42
C LEU A 281 4.39 9.58 18.69
N PRO A 282 4.63 8.48 19.41
CA PRO A 282 5.63 8.48 20.46
C PRO A 282 7.00 8.86 19.90
N ALA A 283 7.74 9.71 20.61
CA ALA A 283 9.08 10.14 20.20
C ALA A 283 10.02 8.93 20.00
N ILE A 284 10.74 8.89 18.87
CA ILE A 284 11.84 7.93 18.66
C ILE A 284 13.05 8.50 19.40
N VAL A 285 13.47 7.82 20.46
CA VAL A 285 14.65 8.21 21.23
C VAL A 285 15.83 7.40 20.73
N THR A 286 16.73 8.04 19.98
CA THR A 286 18.04 7.44 19.64
C THR A 286 19.03 7.75 20.75
N ILE A 287 19.64 6.73 21.36
CA ILE A 287 20.62 6.90 22.43
C ILE A 287 22.02 6.63 21.87
N PRO A 288 22.96 7.59 21.97
CA PRO A 288 24.37 7.29 21.77
C PRO A 288 24.86 6.33 22.85
N THR A 289 25.29 5.14 22.44
CA THR A 289 25.65 4.05 23.34
C THR A 289 26.98 4.29 24.07
N GLY A 290 26.94 4.28 25.40
CA GLY A 290 27.89 3.60 26.30
C GLY A 290 29.40 3.90 26.33
N LYS A 291 30.01 4.69 25.43
CA LYS A 291 31.49 4.88 25.47
C LYS A 291 32.03 6.31 25.36
N GLU A 292 31.26 7.30 24.91
CA GLU A 292 31.66 8.71 24.98
C GLU A 292 30.46 9.59 25.33
N ASP A 293 30.74 10.70 26.03
CA ASP A 293 29.80 11.79 26.34
C ASP A 293 29.21 12.43 25.07
N PRO A 294 28.04 13.11 25.16
CA PRO A 294 27.29 13.45 26.38
C PRO A 294 25.95 12.72 26.58
N LEU A 295 25.39 12.87 27.80
CA LEU A 295 23.99 12.51 28.11
C LEU A 295 23.04 13.33 27.24
N VAL A 296 22.23 12.65 26.41
CA VAL A 296 21.21 13.28 25.55
C VAL A 296 19.84 13.01 26.15
N SER A 297 19.03 14.07 26.25
CA SER A 297 17.65 13.96 26.70
C SER A 297 16.79 13.20 25.69
N ALA A 298 15.96 12.29 26.21
CA ALA A 298 14.93 11.60 25.46
C ALA A 298 13.59 12.34 25.41
N GLY A 299 13.47 13.45 26.15
CA GLY A 299 12.24 14.24 26.24
C GLY A 299 12.42 15.66 25.73
N ALA A 300 11.37 16.47 25.94
CA ALA A 300 11.26 17.81 25.36
C ALA A 300 12.26 18.84 25.94
N VAL A 301 12.87 18.57 27.10
CA VAL A 301 13.84 19.48 27.74
C VAL A 301 15.26 18.96 27.53
N PRO A 302 16.22 19.76 27.01
CA PRO A 302 17.62 19.39 26.89
C PRO A 302 18.26 19.00 28.24
N ALA A 303 19.26 18.12 28.24
CA ALA A 303 19.83 17.57 29.47
C ALA A 303 20.56 18.63 30.31
N GLU A 304 21.17 19.61 29.64
CA GLU A 304 21.83 20.78 30.22
C GLU A 304 20.86 21.70 30.99
N GLU A 305 19.55 21.61 30.74
CA GLU A 305 18.53 22.45 31.35
C GLU A 305 17.82 21.79 32.55
N TRP A 306 17.97 20.48 32.75
CA TRP A 306 17.14 19.71 33.70
C TRP A 306 17.23 20.17 35.15
N PHE A 307 18.34 20.74 35.58
CA PHE A 307 18.56 21.10 36.98
C PHE A 307 18.80 22.59 37.19
N LEU A 308 18.42 23.43 36.21
CA LEU A 308 18.57 24.88 36.30
C LEU A 308 17.49 25.55 37.15
N GLU A 309 16.33 24.93 37.30
CA GLU A 309 15.19 25.46 38.06
C GLU A 309 14.87 24.57 39.27
N THR A 310 14.51 25.20 40.39
CA THR A 310 14.03 24.52 41.60
C THR A 310 12.73 25.17 42.10
N PRO A 311 11.61 24.40 42.22
CA PRO A 311 11.48 22.98 41.92
C PRO A 311 11.47 22.70 40.40
N ALA A 312 11.93 21.51 40.01
CA ALA A 312 11.90 21.08 38.62
C ALA A 312 10.47 20.99 38.07
N SER A 313 10.26 21.51 36.86
CA SER A 313 8.96 21.45 36.20
C SER A 313 8.52 20.01 35.91
N PRO A 314 7.20 19.75 35.73
CA PRO A 314 6.72 18.44 35.28
C PRO A 314 7.40 17.94 33.98
N LYS A 315 7.66 18.85 33.03
CA LYS A 315 8.31 18.54 31.74
C LYS A 315 9.76 18.06 31.91
N VAL A 316 10.48 18.63 32.88
CA VAL A 316 11.83 18.18 33.24
C VAL A 316 11.78 16.75 33.79
N ARG A 317 10.88 16.49 34.75
CA ARG A 317 10.75 15.15 35.35
C ARG A 317 10.35 14.09 34.31
N GLU A 318 9.43 14.44 33.41
CA GLU A 318 9.07 13.60 32.27
C GLU A 318 10.27 13.32 31.35
N SER A 319 11.06 14.35 31.01
CA SER A 319 12.25 14.18 30.14
C SER A 319 13.32 13.29 30.79
N ILE A 320 13.53 13.43 32.09
CA ILE A 320 14.42 12.56 32.87
C ILE A 320 13.88 11.12 32.85
N GLY A 321 12.59 10.91 33.12
CA GLY A 321 11.95 9.59 33.14
C GLY A 321 11.98 8.88 31.78
N GLN A 322 11.67 9.60 30.70
CA GLN A 322 11.79 9.10 29.32
C GLN A 322 13.23 8.71 28.98
N THR A 323 14.22 9.44 29.50
CA THR A 323 15.62 9.13 29.28
C THR A 323 16.03 7.85 30.00
N MET A 324 15.55 7.64 31.23
CA MET A 324 15.74 6.36 31.93
C MET A 324 15.11 5.20 31.15
N ASN A 325 13.87 5.38 30.68
CA ASN A 325 13.16 4.37 29.89
C ASN A 325 13.94 3.95 28.65
N ALA A 326 14.43 4.94 27.90
CA ALA A 326 15.17 4.71 26.69
C ALA A 326 16.43 3.87 26.98
N TYR A 327 17.19 4.22 28.02
CA TYR A 327 18.40 3.48 28.39
C TYR A 327 18.08 2.01 28.73
N VAL A 328 16.98 1.76 29.44
CA VAL A 328 16.53 0.39 29.77
C VAL A 328 16.07 -0.37 28.53
N ALA A 329 15.36 0.27 27.61
CA ALA A 329 14.94 -0.36 26.36
C ALA A 329 16.15 -0.80 25.51
N ASP A 330 17.26 -0.05 25.55
CA ASP A 330 18.48 -0.35 24.77
C ASP A 330 19.28 -1.54 25.34
N LYS A 331 19.56 -1.56 26.66
CA LYS A 331 20.47 -2.57 27.25
C LYS A 331 19.95 -3.27 28.49
N GLY A 332 18.64 -3.22 28.70
CA GLY A 332 17.98 -3.81 29.85
C GLY A 332 18.33 -3.12 31.17
N SER A 333 18.11 -3.84 32.28
CA SER A 333 18.17 -3.32 33.65
C SER A 333 19.51 -2.65 34.02
N VAL A 334 20.62 -3.12 33.47
CA VAL A 334 21.96 -2.59 33.76
C VAL A 334 22.12 -1.14 33.26
N ALA A 335 21.45 -0.77 32.16
CA ALA A 335 21.53 0.58 31.63
C ALA A 335 20.75 1.61 32.47
N PHE A 336 19.79 1.17 33.29
CA PHE A 336 19.14 2.05 34.27
C PHE A 336 20.17 2.67 35.23
N ALA A 337 21.10 1.85 35.74
CA ALA A 337 22.17 2.33 36.61
C ALA A 337 23.11 3.31 35.91
N SER A 338 23.41 3.06 34.63
CA SER A 338 24.19 4.01 33.83
C SER A 338 23.47 5.34 33.63
N ALA A 339 22.16 5.33 33.39
CA ALA A 339 21.36 6.55 33.23
C ALA A 339 21.37 7.37 34.53
N VAL A 340 21.04 6.74 35.66
CA VAL A 340 21.05 7.39 36.98
C VAL A 340 22.43 7.96 37.33
N GLY A 341 23.50 7.19 37.07
CA GLY A 341 24.87 7.64 37.32
C GLY A 341 25.27 8.87 36.50
N LYS A 342 24.91 8.90 35.21
CA LYS A 342 25.17 10.08 34.35
C LYS A 342 24.37 11.30 34.80
N MET A 343 23.09 11.12 35.08
CA MET A 343 22.22 12.20 35.57
C MET A 343 22.71 12.78 36.90
N PHE A 344 23.23 11.93 37.78
CA PHE A 344 23.81 12.36 39.06
C PHE A 344 24.99 13.32 38.87
N VAL A 345 25.84 13.11 37.87
CA VAL A 345 26.96 14.03 37.57
C VAL A 345 26.43 15.45 37.28
N LEU A 346 25.32 15.56 36.54
CA LEU A 346 24.69 16.86 36.25
C LEU A 346 24.15 17.55 37.50
N THR A 347 23.67 16.79 38.49
CA THR A 347 23.17 17.37 39.75
C THR A 347 24.25 18.11 40.54
N LYS A 348 25.53 17.75 40.37
CA LYS A 348 26.65 18.40 41.07
C LYS A 348 26.92 19.82 40.58
N SER A 349 26.60 20.08 39.32
CA SER A 349 26.79 21.40 38.68
C SER A 349 25.53 22.28 38.75
N ALA A 350 24.46 21.80 39.39
CA ALA A 350 23.21 22.54 39.52
C ALA A 350 23.34 23.71 40.52
N PRO A 351 22.54 24.78 40.39
CA PRO A 351 22.49 25.87 41.36
C PRO A 351 22.12 25.42 42.79
N ASP A 352 21.26 24.40 42.90
CA ASP A 352 20.94 23.72 44.16
C ASP A 352 21.14 22.20 43.98
N PRO A 353 22.34 21.67 44.28
CA PRO A 353 22.64 20.25 44.12
C PRO A 353 21.75 19.34 44.97
N ALA A 354 21.28 19.80 46.13
CA ALA A 354 20.44 18.98 47.02
C ALA A 354 19.03 18.82 46.43
N ALA A 355 18.44 19.92 45.94
CA ALA A 355 17.14 19.87 45.28
C ALA A 355 17.19 19.12 43.93
N ALA A 356 18.28 19.24 43.18
CA ALA A 356 18.52 18.49 41.95
C ALA A 356 18.58 16.97 42.21
N ARG A 357 19.31 16.54 43.25
CA ARG A 357 19.36 15.12 43.68
C ARG A 357 17.99 14.61 44.12
N GLN A 358 17.23 15.40 44.87
CA GLN A 358 15.86 15.04 45.25
C GLN A 358 14.97 14.86 44.01
N THR A 359 15.05 15.76 43.03
CA THR A 359 14.34 15.62 41.75
C THR A 359 14.68 14.31 41.05
N LEU A 360 15.98 13.99 40.93
CA LEU A 360 16.43 12.74 40.30
C LEU A 360 15.94 11.51 41.07
N TYR A 361 16.00 11.53 42.41
CA TYR A 361 15.50 10.46 43.27
C TYR A 361 14.00 10.20 43.05
N TRP A 362 13.17 11.25 43.09
CA TRP A 362 11.73 11.11 42.93
C TRP A 362 11.35 10.62 41.53
N THR A 363 12.04 11.08 40.49
CA THR A 363 11.82 10.58 39.14
C THR A 363 12.23 9.12 39.00
N ALA A 364 13.38 8.71 39.54
CA ALA A 364 13.80 7.31 39.51
C ALA A 364 12.83 6.40 40.28
N LEU A 365 12.33 6.84 41.43
CA LEU A 365 11.32 6.13 42.20
C LEU A 365 9.99 6.01 41.44
N SER A 366 9.53 7.07 40.77
CA SER A 366 8.31 7.02 39.95
C SER A 366 8.48 6.10 38.75
N TYR A 367 9.66 6.07 38.12
CA TYR A 367 9.99 5.14 37.03
C TYR A 367 9.98 3.68 37.49
N ASP A 368 10.58 3.41 38.66
CA ASP A 368 10.54 2.10 39.31
C ASP A 368 9.08 1.65 39.55
N GLY A 369 8.24 2.57 40.04
CA GLY A 369 6.79 2.38 40.20
C GLY A 369 5.96 2.34 38.90
N GLY A 370 6.61 2.27 37.73
CA GLY A 370 5.97 2.06 36.42
C GLY A 370 5.69 3.33 35.61
N SER A 371 5.98 4.52 36.13
CA SER A 371 5.79 5.77 35.36
C SER A 371 6.78 5.86 34.20
N TRP A 372 6.33 6.33 33.04
CA TRP A 372 7.14 6.49 31.81
C TRP A 372 7.74 5.20 31.24
N ARG A 373 7.39 4.04 31.79
CA ARG A 373 7.73 2.75 31.19
C ARG A 373 6.89 2.49 29.95
N THR A 374 7.51 1.90 28.94
CA THR A 374 6.83 1.42 27.73
C THR A 374 6.58 -0.08 27.81
N SER A 375 5.86 -0.64 26.84
CA SER A 375 5.69 -2.10 26.69
C SER A 375 7.02 -2.86 26.73
N ASP A 376 8.09 -2.24 26.25
CA ASP A 376 9.40 -2.87 26.12
C ASP A 376 10.16 -2.96 27.46
N THR A 377 9.80 -2.12 28.43
CA THR A 377 10.53 -1.99 29.72
C THR A 377 9.67 -2.28 30.94
N VAL A 378 8.34 -2.41 30.78
CA VAL A 378 7.41 -2.62 31.90
C VAL A 378 7.74 -3.89 32.69
N GLU A 379 8.16 -4.96 32.02
CA GLU A 379 8.57 -6.23 32.65
C GLU A 379 10.06 -6.28 33.03
N THR A 380 10.84 -5.24 32.70
CA THR A 380 12.28 -5.23 33.00
C THR A 380 12.50 -4.83 34.46
N GLU A 381 12.97 -5.76 35.29
CA GLU A 381 13.28 -5.48 36.69
C GLU A 381 14.37 -4.40 36.81
N VAL A 382 14.16 -3.41 37.67
CA VAL A 382 15.20 -2.44 38.07
C VAL A 382 15.37 -2.50 39.57
N TYR A 383 16.61 -2.38 40.04
CA TYR A 383 16.92 -2.55 41.46
C TYR A 383 16.92 -1.20 42.19
N ASP A 384 16.16 -1.11 43.28
CA ASP A 384 16.01 0.10 44.08
C ASP A 384 17.33 0.65 44.66
N VAL A 385 18.29 -0.23 44.93
CA VAL A 385 19.65 0.10 45.38
C VAL A 385 20.36 1.06 44.43
N VAL A 386 19.98 1.10 43.15
CA VAL A 386 20.57 1.96 42.12
C VAL A 386 20.27 3.45 42.34
N TYR A 387 19.16 3.80 42.99
CA TYR A 387 18.76 5.20 43.15
C TYR A 387 18.46 5.59 44.61
N LYS A 388 18.18 4.65 45.52
CA LYS A 388 17.87 4.97 46.92
C LYS A 388 18.97 5.74 47.64
N TRP A 389 20.23 5.52 47.28
CA TRP A 389 21.37 6.24 47.85
C TRP A 389 21.33 7.76 47.57
N LEU A 390 20.61 8.22 46.53
CA LEU A 390 20.48 9.64 46.21
C LEU A 390 19.77 10.43 47.32
N LYS A 391 18.86 9.78 48.06
CA LYS A 391 18.07 10.42 49.12
C LYS A 391 18.94 10.88 50.28
N ASP A 392 19.91 10.04 50.65
CA ASP A 392 20.74 10.21 51.84
C ASP A 392 22.21 10.55 51.48
N TYR A 393 22.46 10.91 50.21
CA TYR A 393 23.80 11.23 49.73
C TYR A 393 24.38 12.44 50.46
N LYS A 394 25.56 12.25 51.05
CA LYS A 394 26.41 13.31 51.60
C LYS A 394 27.68 13.38 50.78
N GLU A 395 28.09 14.58 50.40
CA GLU A 395 29.41 14.78 49.81
C GLU A 395 30.48 14.39 50.83
N ALA A 396 31.51 13.69 50.38
CA ALA A 396 32.69 13.49 51.19
C ALA A 396 33.39 14.85 51.34
N GLU A 397 33.55 15.31 52.59
CA GLU A 397 34.33 16.52 52.92
C GLU A 397 35.79 16.42 52.50
#